data_AF-A0A4P7W409-F1
#
_entry.id   AF-A0A4P7W409-F1
#
_cell.length_a   1.000
_cell.length_b   1.000
_cell.length_c   1.000
_cell.angle_alpha   90.00
_cell.angle_beta   90.00
_cell.angle_gamma   90.00
#
_symmetry.space_group_name_H-M   'P 1'
#
loop_
_entity.id
_entity.type
_entity.pdbx_description
1 polymer ?
#
loop_
_entity_poly.entity_id
_entity_poly.type
_entity_poly.pdbx_seq_one_letter_code
_entity_poly.pdbx_strand_id
1 'polypeptide(L)'
;MKYTVEESLRNFKFWSGGKDRADNCSPEELDSIEEFLEEIEPSEGWTDGAINDMFWFDFDTLAQHLGYKDEEDFDRQHDPDYLDDDQLEEYIKDWFINFIQKVKADEGYNGIIYLYENCFDGDYRDFVDTDKEAEEITEAYDYPEWLGERCYNHLFSVEAPELMEVLFEDDNGHENLENFPTKEQFRDEMMLIHKKQKTEEQ
;
A
#
# COMPACT_ATOMS: atom_id res chain seq x y z
N MET A 1 42.28 22.54 -18.45
CA MET A 1 42.73 22.49 -17.04
C MET A 1 41.65 21.73 -16.30
N LYS A 2 41.98 20.65 -15.58
CA LYS A 2 41.05 19.93 -14.71
C LYS A 2 41.31 20.40 -13.27
N TYR A 3 40.26 20.73 -12.53
CA TYR A 3 40.28 21.09 -11.12
C TYR A 3 39.20 20.25 -10.44
N THR A 4 39.56 19.58 -9.35
CA THR A 4 38.67 18.66 -8.62
C THR A 4 38.61 19.12 -7.17
N VAL A 5 37.42 19.04 -6.58
CA VAL A 5 37.14 19.34 -5.18
C VAL A 5 36.56 18.07 -4.57
N GLU A 6 37.06 17.68 -3.39
CA GLU A 6 36.44 16.65 -2.56
C GLU A 6 35.61 17.37 -1.50
N GLU A 7 34.29 17.22 -1.57
CA GLU A 7 33.33 17.84 -0.67
C GLU A 7 32.12 16.92 -0.51
N SER A 8 31.51 16.92 0.68
CA SER A 8 30.34 16.07 0.95
C SER A 8 29.14 16.42 0.08
N LEU A 9 28.36 15.41 -0.27
CA LEU A 9 27.12 15.53 -1.03
C LEU A 9 26.12 16.46 -0.34
N ARG A 10 26.15 16.53 1.00
CA ARG A 10 25.35 17.50 1.77
C ARG A 10 25.61 18.96 1.42
N ASN A 11 26.83 19.28 0.98
CA ASN A 11 27.22 20.64 0.59
C ASN A 11 27.13 20.88 -0.92
N PHE A 12 26.90 19.82 -1.70
CA PHE A 12 26.78 19.86 -3.14
C PHE A 12 25.71 20.86 -3.58
N LYS A 13 25.97 21.56 -4.68
CA LYS A 13 25.05 22.58 -5.21
C LYS A 13 24.17 21.98 -6.29
N PHE A 14 23.16 21.22 -5.88
CA PHE A 14 22.13 20.72 -6.80
C PHE A 14 21.39 21.86 -7.52
N TRP A 15 20.91 21.59 -8.72
CA TRP A 15 20.10 22.52 -9.50
C TRP A 15 18.92 21.83 -10.20
N SER A 16 17.88 22.64 -10.49
CA SER A 16 16.67 22.18 -11.19
C SER A 16 16.05 20.95 -10.50
N GLY A 17 15.59 19.93 -11.23
CA GLY A 17 14.92 18.78 -10.60
C GLY A 17 15.82 17.96 -9.66
N GLY A 18 17.14 17.94 -9.88
CA GLY A 18 18.06 17.31 -8.93
C GLY A 18 18.08 18.02 -7.57
N LYS A 19 17.81 19.33 -7.55
CA LYS A 19 17.67 20.09 -6.30
C LYS A 19 16.38 19.75 -5.60
N ASP A 20 15.26 19.73 -6.33
CA ASP A 20 13.96 19.42 -5.75
C ASP A 20 13.98 18.04 -5.09
N ARG A 21 14.69 17.08 -5.69
CA ARG A 21 14.88 15.75 -5.13
C ARG A 21 15.80 15.72 -3.92
N ALA A 22 16.98 16.33 -4.01
CA ALA A 22 17.91 16.39 -2.89
C ALA A 22 17.34 17.12 -1.65
N ASP A 23 16.44 18.09 -1.86
CA ASP A 23 15.73 18.78 -0.78
C ASP A 23 14.75 17.86 -0.02
N ASN A 24 14.24 16.79 -0.66
CA ASN A 24 13.37 15.80 -0.04
C ASN A 24 14.14 14.74 0.75
N CYS A 25 15.43 14.54 0.46
CA CYS A 25 16.27 13.62 1.22
C CYS A 25 16.63 14.19 2.59
N SER A 26 16.58 13.34 3.62
CA SER A 26 17.19 13.61 4.91
C SER A 26 18.72 13.68 4.82
N PRO A 27 19.39 14.33 5.79
CA PRO A 27 20.85 14.34 5.84
C PRO A 27 21.47 12.94 5.87
N GLU A 28 20.84 11.97 6.53
CA GLU A 28 21.32 10.60 6.65
C GLU A 28 21.19 9.83 5.32
N GLU A 29 20.13 10.06 4.55
CA GLU A 29 19.98 9.48 3.22
C GLU A 29 21.01 10.07 2.23
N LEU A 30 21.29 11.37 2.31
CA LEU A 30 22.36 11.98 1.52
C LEU A 30 23.73 11.38 1.84
N ASP A 31 24.01 11.05 3.11
CA ASP A 31 25.25 10.35 3.48
C ASP A 31 25.29 8.94 2.89
N SER A 32 24.17 8.21 2.95
CA SER A 32 24.09 6.86 2.38
C SER A 32 24.24 6.86 0.85
N ILE A 33 23.67 7.85 0.16
CA ILE A 33 23.86 8.05 -1.28
C ILE A 33 25.31 8.42 -1.59
N GLU A 34 25.95 9.27 -0.78
CA GLU A 34 27.37 9.62 -0.94
C GLU A 34 28.24 8.37 -0.89
N GLU A 35 28.07 7.52 0.13
CA GLU A 35 28.78 6.24 0.26
C GLU A 35 28.55 5.34 -0.96
N PHE A 36 27.31 5.24 -1.45
CA PHE A 36 27.00 4.47 -2.65
C PHE A 36 27.70 4.99 -3.90
N LEU A 37 27.67 6.31 -4.13
CA LEU A 37 28.31 6.92 -5.29
C LEU A 37 29.83 6.75 -5.26
N GLU A 38 30.46 6.73 -4.07
CA GLU A 38 31.87 6.38 -3.91
C GLU A 38 32.16 4.91 -4.27
N GLU A 39 31.28 3.98 -3.92
CA GLU A 39 31.42 2.56 -4.27
C GLU A 39 31.35 2.31 -5.77
N ILE A 40 30.46 3.03 -6.46
CA ILE A 40 30.27 2.91 -7.91
C ILE A 40 31.04 3.96 -8.72
N GLU A 41 32.04 4.61 -8.10
CA GLU A 41 32.75 5.73 -8.70
C GLU A 41 33.38 5.34 -10.07
N PRO A 42 33.09 6.11 -11.15
CA PRO A 42 33.75 5.92 -12.44
C PRO A 42 35.26 6.18 -12.35
N SER A 43 36.06 5.56 -13.21
CA SER A 43 37.52 5.73 -13.21
C SER A 43 38.02 7.18 -13.37
N GLU A 44 37.20 8.06 -13.96
CA GLU A 44 37.50 9.48 -14.16
C GLU A 44 36.97 10.39 -13.03
N GLY A 45 36.31 9.79 -12.04
CA GLY A 45 35.52 10.42 -11.00
C GLY A 45 34.12 10.83 -11.47
N TRP A 46 33.27 11.17 -10.52
CA TRP A 46 32.00 11.84 -10.80
C TRP A 46 32.22 13.28 -11.27
N THR A 47 31.33 13.76 -12.13
CA THR A 47 31.24 15.20 -12.45
C THR A 47 30.01 15.76 -11.78
N ASP A 48 30.00 17.05 -11.44
CA ASP A 48 28.83 17.70 -10.86
C ASP A 48 27.57 17.45 -11.70
N GLY A 49 27.69 17.51 -13.03
CA GLY A 49 26.58 17.21 -13.95
C GLY A 49 26.05 15.80 -13.78
N ALA A 50 26.94 14.81 -13.71
CA ALA A 50 26.55 13.42 -13.52
C ALA A 50 25.92 13.17 -12.13
N ILE A 51 26.43 13.79 -11.07
CA ILE A 51 25.81 13.69 -9.73
C ILE A 51 24.41 14.31 -9.76
N ASN A 52 24.25 15.49 -10.35
CA ASN A 52 22.94 16.13 -10.42
C ASN A 52 21.96 15.32 -11.30
N ASP A 53 22.44 14.72 -12.39
CA ASP A 53 21.63 13.86 -13.25
C ASP A 53 21.19 12.58 -12.53
N MET A 54 22.01 12.00 -11.65
CA MET A 54 21.58 10.88 -10.79
C MET A 54 20.37 11.25 -9.92
N PHE A 55 20.34 12.46 -9.36
CA PHE A 55 19.21 12.94 -8.55
C PHE A 55 18.00 13.37 -9.38
N TRP A 56 18.19 13.73 -10.65
CA TRP A 56 17.11 14.23 -11.50
C TRP A 56 16.48 13.15 -12.37
N PHE A 57 17.29 12.39 -13.10
CA PHE A 57 16.82 11.46 -14.13
C PHE A 57 16.93 10.00 -13.72
N ASP A 58 17.86 9.65 -12.83
CA ASP A 58 18.15 8.27 -12.45
C ASP A 58 17.86 8.00 -10.96
N PHE A 59 16.92 8.75 -10.37
CA PHE A 59 16.67 8.71 -8.92
C PHE A 59 16.14 7.37 -8.44
N ASP A 60 15.44 6.60 -9.27
CA ASP A 60 15.04 5.22 -8.96
C ASP A 60 16.21 4.38 -8.44
N THR A 61 17.42 4.57 -9.01
CA THR A 61 18.62 3.86 -8.57
C THR A 61 19.01 4.25 -7.14
N LEU A 62 18.89 5.53 -6.80
CA LEU A 62 19.21 6.05 -5.47
C LEU A 62 18.15 5.64 -4.45
N ALA A 63 16.87 5.71 -4.83
CA ALA A 63 15.75 5.24 -4.02
C ALA A 63 15.89 3.76 -3.66
N GLN A 64 16.24 2.92 -4.65
CA GLN A 64 16.51 1.49 -4.44
C GLN A 64 17.69 1.24 -3.50
N HIS A 65 18.76 2.03 -3.60
CA HIS A 65 19.88 1.95 -2.66
C HIS A 65 19.45 2.28 -1.23
N LEU A 66 18.58 3.29 -1.06
CA LEU A 66 18.02 3.67 0.23
C LEU A 66 16.98 2.68 0.78
N GLY A 67 16.58 1.66 0.00
CA GLY A 67 15.65 0.61 0.40
C GLY A 67 14.20 0.83 -0.03
N TYR A 68 13.94 1.85 -0.85
CA TYR A 68 12.63 2.09 -1.48
C TYR A 68 12.50 1.27 -2.76
N LYS A 69 11.27 1.05 -3.22
CA LYS A 69 11.01 0.32 -4.47
C LYS A 69 11.46 1.12 -5.71
N ASP A 70 11.16 2.40 -5.71
CA ASP A 70 11.41 3.36 -6.79
C ASP A 70 11.26 4.81 -6.26
N GLU A 71 11.39 5.78 -7.15
CA GLU A 71 11.18 7.20 -6.86
C GLU A 71 9.78 7.50 -6.30
N GLU A 72 8.74 6.86 -6.82
CA GLU A 72 7.36 7.12 -6.39
C GLU A 72 7.14 6.63 -4.95
N ASP A 73 7.72 5.49 -4.57
CA ASP A 73 7.71 4.98 -3.20
C ASP A 73 8.50 5.88 -2.24
N PHE A 74 9.66 6.39 -2.67
CA PHE A 74 10.42 7.38 -1.89
C PHE A 74 9.60 8.64 -1.62
N ASP A 75 9.01 9.24 -2.66
CA ASP A 75 8.21 10.46 -2.54
C ASP A 75 6.97 10.23 -1.67
N ARG A 76 6.33 9.06 -1.78
CA ARG A 76 5.17 8.68 -0.96
C ARG A 76 5.54 8.64 0.52
N GLN A 77 6.63 7.95 0.88
CA GLN A 77 7.05 7.81 2.28
C GLN A 77 7.57 9.12 2.90
N HIS A 78 7.97 10.07 2.06
CA HIS A 78 8.34 11.43 2.48
C HIS A 78 7.17 12.42 2.53
N ASP A 79 5.96 12.02 2.11
CA ASP A 79 4.78 12.87 2.27
C ASP A 79 4.46 13.03 3.78
N PRO A 80 4.27 14.26 4.29
CA PRO A 80 3.92 14.50 5.70
C PRO A 80 2.57 13.88 6.12
N ASP A 81 1.73 13.51 5.16
CA ASP A 81 0.47 12.80 5.35
C ASP A 81 0.58 11.29 5.06
N TYR A 82 1.80 10.74 4.92
CA TYR A 82 2.04 9.30 4.77
C TYR A 82 1.38 8.51 5.90
N LEU A 83 0.73 7.41 5.53
CA LEU A 83 0.12 6.46 6.45
C LEU A 83 0.92 5.16 6.42
N ASP A 84 1.56 4.83 7.54
CA ASP A 84 2.14 3.50 7.73
C ASP A 84 1.04 2.43 7.91
N ASP A 85 1.46 1.16 7.94
CA ASP A 85 0.51 0.03 8.00
C ASP A 85 -0.34 0.04 9.27
N ASP A 86 0.22 0.46 10.41
CA ASP A 86 -0.53 0.59 11.67
C ASP A 86 -1.59 1.69 11.57
N GLN A 87 -1.27 2.81 10.90
CA GLN A 87 -2.21 3.90 10.67
C GLN A 87 -3.29 3.56 9.64
N LEU A 88 -3.00 2.68 8.67
CA LEU A 88 -4.00 2.19 7.70
C LEU A 88 -5.12 1.38 8.37
N GLU A 89 -4.83 0.70 9.48
CA GLU A 89 -5.84 -0.02 10.26
C GLU A 89 -6.96 0.90 10.77
N GLU A 90 -6.69 2.20 10.96
CA GLU A 90 -7.71 3.17 11.36
C GLU A 90 -8.80 3.37 10.29
N TYR A 91 -8.50 3.05 9.03
CA TYR A 91 -9.39 3.29 7.89
C TYR A 91 -10.01 2.02 7.32
N ILE A 92 -9.32 0.88 7.42
CA ILE A 92 -9.73 -0.34 6.72
C ILE A 92 -11.12 -0.83 7.12
N LYS A 93 -11.55 -0.64 8.37
CA LYS A 93 -12.85 -1.13 8.84
C LYS A 93 -14.02 -0.46 8.12
N ASP A 94 -14.00 0.87 8.06
CA ASP A 94 -15.05 1.64 7.37
C ASP A 94 -15.00 1.42 5.86
N TRP A 95 -13.78 1.34 5.29
CA TRP A 95 -13.59 1.02 3.89
C TRP A 95 -14.16 -0.37 3.53
N PHE A 96 -13.83 -1.39 4.32
CA PHE A 96 -14.28 -2.76 4.11
C PHE A 96 -15.79 -2.91 4.26
N ILE A 97 -16.40 -2.24 5.24
CA ILE A 97 -17.86 -2.22 5.40
C ILE A 97 -18.54 -1.69 4.13
N ASN A 98 -18.03 -0.60 3.56
CA ASN A 98 -18.57 -0.06 2.30
C ASN A 98 -18.36 -1.05 1.13
N PHE A 99 -17.20 -1.70 1.08
CA PHE A 99 -16.89 -2.73 0.08
C PHE A 99 -17.87 -3.91 0.14
N ILE A 100 -18.07 -4.54 1.30
CA ILE A 100 -18.97 -5.70 1.41
C ILE A 100 -20.45 -5.32 1.25
N GLN A 101 -20.84 -4.09 1.61
CA GLN A 101 -22.17 -3.57 1.29
C GLN A 101 -22.40 -3.50 -0.22
N LYS A 102 -21.40 -3.05 -0.97
CA LYS A 102 -21.44 -2.99 -2.43
C LYS A 102 -21.48 -4.39 -3.04
N VAL A 103 -20.63 -5.32 -2.58
CA VAL A 103 -20.67 -6.72 -3.02
C VAL A 103 -22.03 -7.34 -2.78
N LYS A 104 -22.64 -7.13 -1.61
CA LYS A 104 -24.00 -7.60 -1.33
C LYS A 104 -25.03 -6.98 -2.29
N ALA A 105 -24.90 -5.69 -2.62
CA ALA A 105 -25.83 -5.00 -3.51
C ALA A 105 -25.74 -5.49 -4.97
N ASP A 106 -24.51 -5.78 -5.43
CA ASP A 106 -24.22 -6.14 -6.82
C ASP A 106 -24.36 -7.66 -7.07
N GLU A 107 -23.94 -8.49 -6.11
CA GLU A 107 -23.80 -9.95 -6.25
C GLU A 107 -24.68 -10.76 -5.27
N GLY A 108 -25.35 -10.09 -4.34
CA GLY A 108 -26.17 -10.73 -3.31
C GLY A 108 -25.34 -11.54 -2.31
N TYR A 109 -25.98 -12.52 -1.67
CA TYR A 109 -25.33 -13.36 -0.66
C TYR A 109 -24.33 -14.37 -1.24
N ASN A 110 -24.42 -14.67 -2.54
CA ASN A 110 -23.43 -15.52 -3.20
C ASN A 110 -22.06 -14.84 -3.22
N GLY A 111 -21.99 -13.54 -3.52
CA GLY A 111 -20.74 -12.78 -3.45
C GLY A 111 -20.18 -12.70 -2.03
N ILE A 112 -21.05 -12.53 -1.01
CA ILE A 112 -20.63 -12.52 0.39
C ILE A 112 -20.02 -13.87 0.83
N ILE A 113 -20.67 -14.97 0.48
CA ILE A 113 -20.16 -16.31 0.80
C ILE A 113 -18.86 -16.57 0.03
N TYR A 114 -18.77 -16.14 -1.23
CA TYR A 114 -17.55 -16.24 -2.02
C TYR A 114 -16.38 -15.49 -1.36
N LEU A 115 -16.59 -14.24 -0.89
CA LEU A 115 -15.58 -13.50 -0.14
C LEU A 115 -15.11 -14.27 1.09
N TYR A 116 -16.04 -14.80 1.88
CA TYR A 116 -15.67 -15.52 3.09
C TYR A 116 -14.87 -16.80 2.78
N GLU A 117 -15.29 -17.59 1.79
CA GLU A 117 -14.59 -18.83 1.44
C GLU A 117 -13.24 -18.60 0.76
N ASN A 118 -13.12 -17.57 -0.08
CA ASN A 118 -11.97 -17.41 -0.97
C ASN A 118 -11.02 -16.28 -0.53
N CYS A 119 -11.45 -15.38 0.33
CA CYS A 119 -10.55 -14.37 0.91
C CYS A 119 -10.20 -14.73 2.36
N PHE A 120 -11.19 -15.14 3.16
CA PHE A 120 -11.00 -15.37 4.60
C PHE A 120 -10.73 -16.84 4.95
N ASP A 121 -10.49 -17.70 3.95
CA ASP A 121 -10.33 -19.16 4.10
C ASP A 121 -11.43 -19.82 4.95
N GLY A 122 -12.62 -19.21 4.97
CA GLY A 122 -13.74 -19.64 5.79
C GLY A 122 -14.48 -20.82 5.19
N ASP A 123 -15.15 -21.62 6.03
CA ASP A 123 -16.17 -22.57 5.57
C ASP A 123 -17.54 -22.01 5.96
N TYR A 124 -18.40 -21.67 4.99
CA TYR A 124 -19.74 -21.17 5.33
C TYR A 124 -20.52 -22.14 6.23
N ARG A 125 -20.16 -23.43 6.26
CA ARG A 125 -20.76 -24.41 7.17
C ARG A 125 -20.50 -24.10 8.64
N ASP A 126 -19.53 -23.27 8.96
CA ASP A 126 -19.28 -22.76 10.31
C ASP A 126 -20.48 -21.97 10.87
N PHE A 127 -21.37 -21.49 9.98
CA PHE A 127 -22.60 -20.80 10.35
C PHE A 127 -23.84 -21.71 10.41
N VAL A 128 -23.68 -23.03 10.34
CA VAL A 128 -24.78 -24.01 10.41
C VAL A 128 -24.95 -24.50 11.83
N ASP A 129 -26.11 -24.25 12.42
CA ASP A 129 -26.39 -24.54 13.83
C ASP A 129 -27.15 -25.87 14.03
N THR A 130 -27.89 -26.33 13.01
CA THR A 130 -28.80 -27.47 13.15
C THR A 130 -28.73 -28.43 11.97
N ASP A 131 -29.07 -29.70 12.22
CA ASP A 131 -29.18 -30.73 11.17
C ASP A 131 -30.16 -30.31 10.06
N LYS A 132 -31.23 -29.60 10.42
CA LYS A 132 -32.22 -29.10 9.46
C LYS A 132 -31.61 -28.05 8.53
N GLU A 133 -30.81 -27.13 9.07
CA GLU A 133 -30.10 -26.12 8.27
C GLU A 133 -29.06 -26.78 7.34
N ALA A 134 -28.37 -27.83 7.81
CA ALA A 134 -27.44 -28.61 7.00
C ALA A 134 -28.13 -29.36 5.84
N GLU A 135 -29.30 -29.97 6.10
CA GLU A 135 -30.14 -30.61 5.09
C GLU A 135 -30.60 -29.58 4.05
N GLU A 136 -31.08 -28.41 4.50
CA GLU A 136 -31.54 -27.33 3.63
C GLU A 136 -30.45 -26.86 2.66
N ILE A 137 -29.23 -26.63 3.14
CA ILE A 137 -28.10 -26.25 2.28
C ILE A 137 -27.77 -27.34 1.26
N THR A 138 -27.80 -28.62 1.68
CA THR A 138 -27.47 -29.74 0.81
C THR A 138 -28.48 -29.91 -0.34
N GLU A 139 -29.75 -29.57 -0.08
CA GLU A 139 -30.83 -29.68 -1.07
C GLU A 139 -31.02 -28.41 -1.90
N ALA A 140 -30.47 -27.27 -1.48
CA ALA A 140 -30.65 -25.99 -2.14
C ALA A 140 -29.82 -25.86 -3.43
N TYR A 141 -30.40 -25.17 -4.43
CA TYR A 141 -29.69 -24.82 -5.67
C TYR A 141 -28.81 -23.59 -5.50
N ASP A 142 -29.27 -22.62 -4.71
CA ASP A 142 -28.57 -21.39 -4.33
C ASP A 142 -28.41 -21.33 -2.81
N TYR A 143 -27.45 -20.57 -2.31
CA TYR A 143 -27.26 -20.42 -0.88
C TYR A 143 -28.49 -19.79 -0.20
N PRO A 144 -28.98 -20.35 0.93
CA PRO A 144 -30.08 -19.75 1.67
C PRO A 144 -29.75 -18.33 2.18
N GLU A 145 -30.73 -17.42 2.18
CA GLU A 145 -30.53 -16.04 2.64
C GLU A 145 -30.02 -15.96 4.09
N TRP A 146 -30.50 -16.84 4.98
CA TRP A 146 -30.09 -16.86 6.38
C TRP A 146 -28.60 -17.20 6.54
N LEU A 147 -28.06 -18.06 5.67
CA LEU A 147 -26.65 -18.44 5.67
C LEU A 147 -25.80 -17.25 5.24
N GLY A 148 -26.21 -16.61 4.15
CA GLY A 148 -25.59 -15.38 3.66
C GLY A 148 -25.63 -14.25 4.69
N GLU A 149 -26.73 -14.09 5.42
CA GLU A 149 -26.87 -13.07 6.47
C GLU A 149 -25.93 -13.33 7.65
N ARG A 150 -25.79 -14.59 8.10
CA ARG A 150 -24.83 -14.95 9.16
C ARG A 150 -23.39 -14.69 8.73
N CYS A 151 -23.03 -15.11 7.52
CA CYS A 151 -21.71 -14.85 6.94
C CYS A 151 -21.44 -13.34 6.79
N TYR A 152 -22.41 -12.58 6.27
CA TYR A 152 -22.33 -11.12 6.17
C TYR A 152 -22.08 -10.47 7.54
N ASN A 153 -22.85 -10.86 8.56
CA ASN A 153 -22.69 -10.33 9.92
C ASN A 153 -21.33 -10.69 10.54
N HIS A 154 -20.78 -11.87 10.20
CA HIS A 154 -19.43 -12.24 10.61
C HIS A 154 -18.37 -11.34 9.97
N LEU A 155 -18.44 -11.12 8.65
CA LEU A 155 -17.53 -10.20 7.96
C LEU A 155 -17.59 -8.77 8.53
N PHE A 156 -18.76 -8.29 8.94
CA PHE A 156 -18.92 -7.00 9.65
C PHE A 156 -18.16 -6.92 10.99
N SER A 157 -17.87 -8.08 11.59
CA SER A 157 -17.23 -8.18 12.91
C SER A 157 -15.72 -8.42 12.84
N VAL A 158 -15.17 -8.65 11.64
CA VAL A 158 -13.73 -8.86 11.46
C VAL A 158 -12.98 -7.59 11.89
N GLU A 159 -11.89 -7.77 12.62
CA GLU A 159 -11.10 -6.66 13.16
C GLU A 159 -10.06 -6.15 12.17
N ALA A 160 -9.68 -4.89 12.31
CA ALA A 160 -8.81 -4.20 11.35
C ALA A 160 -7.47 -4.91 11.06
N PRO A 161 -6.73 -5.47 12.04
CA PRO A 161 -5.50 -6.19 11.76
C PRO A 161 -5.73 -7.42 10.87
N GLU A 162 -6.79 -8.17 11.13
CA GLU A 162 -7.16 -9.34 10.34
C GLU A 162 -7.60 -8.94 8.93
N LEU A 163 -8.31 -7.81 8.78
CA LEU A 163 -8.63 -7.27 7.45
C LEU A 163 -7.38 -6.86 6.67
N MET A 164 -6.40 -6.23 7.33
CA MET A 164 -5.14 -5.84 6.69
C MET A 164 -4.36 -7.06 6.22
N GLU A 165 -4.28 -8.09 7.09
CA GLU A 165 -3.60 -9.35 6.77
C GLU A 165 -4.30 -10.06 5.62
N VAL A 166 -5.62 -10.29 5.71
CA VAL A 166 -6.36 -11.08 4.72
C VAL A 166 -6.47 -10.36 3.37
N LEU A 167 -6.77 -9.06 3.35
CA LEU A 167 -7.07 -8.36 2.10
C LEU A 167 -5.82 -7.82 1.41
N PHE A 168 -4.73 -7.61 2.17
CA PHE A 168 -3.53 -6.95 1.70
C PHE A 168 -2.25 -7.68 2.13
N GLU A 169 -2.29 -9.01 2.31
CA GLU A 169 -1.12 -9.82 2.67
C GLU A 169 0.10 -9.46 1.81
N ASP A 170 -0.12 -9.43 0.48
CA ASP A 170 0.85 -9.01 -0.52
C ASP A 170 0.42 -7.70 -1.20
N ASP A 171 1.39 -6.85 -1.56
CA ASP A 171 1.16 -5.56 -2.24
C ASP A 171 0.64 -5.70 -3.69
N ASN A 172 0.17 -6.89 -4.09
CA ASN A 172 -0.30 -7.22 -5.43
C ASN A 172 -1.83 -7.23 -5.56
N GLY A 173 -2.56 -6.83 -4.50
CA GLY A 173 -4.01 -6.97 -4.43
C GLY A 173 -4.42 -8.41 -4.15
N HIS A 174 -5.72 -8.66 -4.04
CA HIS A 174 -6.23 -9.98 -3.65
C HIS A 174 -6.47 -10.87 -4.87
N GLU A 175 -5.83 -12.04 -4.93
CA GLU A 175 -5.84 -12.92 -6.12
C GLU A 175 -7.25 -13.43 -6.51
N ASN A 176 -8.13 -13.61 -5.52
CA ASN A 176 -9.50 -14.07 -5.74
C ASN A 176 -10.50 -12.95 -6.10
N LEU A 177 -10.06 -11.68 -6.17
CA LEU A 177 -10.95 -10.54 -6.42
C LEU A 177 -10.53 -9.77 -7.69
N GLU A 178 -11.46 -9.65 -8.63
CA GLU A 178 -11.23 -8.85 -9.83
C GLU A 178 -11.27 -7.35 -9.52
N ASN A 179 -10.26 -6.60 -10.00
CA ASN A 179 -10.14 -5.15 -9.81
C ASN A 179 -10.11 -4.71 -8.33
N PHE A 180 -9.63 -5.57 -7.43
CA PHE A 180 -9.38 -5.19 -6.05
C PHE A 180 -8.09 -4.36 -5.93
N PRO A 181 -8.07 -3.29 -5.11
CA PRO A 181 -6.88 -2.44 -5.01
C PRO A 181 -5.70 -3.20 -4.40
N THR A 182 -4.49 -2.80 -4.79
CA THR A 182 -3.28 -3.16 -4.04
C THR A 182 -3.22 -2.41 -2.71
N LYS A 183 -2.34 -2.84 -1.79
CA LYS A 183 -2.09 -2.10 -0.54
C LYS A 183 -1.60 -0.68 -0.81
N GLU A 184 -0.73 -0.49 -1.79
CA GLU A 184 -0.27 0.84 -2.22
C GLU A 184 -1.44 1.70 -2.71
N GLN A 185 -2.34 1.16 -3.54
CA GLN A 185 -3.51 1.90 -4.04
C GLN A 185 -4.49 2.25 -2.92
N PHE A 186 -4.72 1.32 -1.98
CA PHE A 186 -5.50 1.58 -0.79
C PHE A 186 -4.86 2.68 0.06
N ARG A 187 -3.54 2.64 0.27
CA ARG A 187 -2.80 3.69 0.99
C ARG A 187 -2.94 5.05 0.33
N ASP A 188 -2.77 5.12 -0.99
CA ASP A 188 -2.93 6.37 -1.74
C ASP A 188 -4.36 6.93 -1.60
N GLU A 189 -5.38 6.06 -1.64
CA GLU A 189 -6.78 6.46 -1.39
C GLU A 189 -6.97 7.01 0.03
N MET A 190 -6.44 6.32 1.05
CA MET A 190 -6.60 6.72 2.45
C MET A 190 -5.82 8.00 2.77
N MET A 191 -4.63 8.19 2.21
CA MET A 191 -3.87 9.43 2.33
C MET A 191 -4.66 10.63 1.78
N LEU A 192 -5.35 10.47 0.65
CA LEU A 192 -6.21 11.51 0.09
C LEU A 192 -7.40 11.84 1.00
N ILE A 193 -7.99 10.83 1.66
CA ILE A 193 -9.08 11.03 2.63
C ILE A 193 -8.55 11.74 3.88
N HIS A 194 -7.44 11.25 4.43
CA HIS A 194 -6.78 11.80 5.61
C HIS A 194 -6.43 13.29 5.44
N LYS A 195 -5.85 13.65 4.29
CA LYS A 195 -5.51 15.03 3.93
C LYS A 195 -6.73 15.94 3.84
N LYS A 196 -7.85 15.44 3.30
CA LYS A 196 -9.12 16.19 3.24
C LYS A 196 -9.67 16.44 4.64
N GLN A 197 -9.70 15.42 5.50
CA GLN A 197 -10.16 15.55 6.88
C GLN A 197 -9.33 16.59 7.66
N LYS A 198 -7.99 16.54 7.56
CA LYS A 198 -7.11 17.56 8.16
C LYS A 198 -7.38 18.98 7.68
N THR A 199 -7.79 19.15 6.43
CA THR A 199 -8.07 20.46 5.84
C THR A 199 -9.44 21.01 6.27
N GLU A 200 -10.43 20.14 6.49
CA GLU A 200 -11.78 20.52 6.93
C GLU A 200 -11.85 20.86 8.43
N GLU A 201 -10.89 20.39 9.22
CA GLU A 201 -10.76 20.68 10.65
C GLU A 201 -10.04 22.01 10.98
N GLN A 202 -9.47 22.70 9.98
CA GLN A 202 -8.74 23.97 10.11
C GLN A 202 -9.60 25.20 9.75
#